data_AF-A0A4Y2H8C4-F1
#
_entry.id   AF-A0A4Y2H8C4-F1
#
_cell.length_a   1.000
_cell.length_b   1.000
_cell.length_c   1.000
_cell.angle_alpha   90.00
_cell.angle_beta   90.00
_cell.angle_gamma   90.00
#
_symmetry.space_group_name_H-M   'P 1'
#
loop_
_entity.id
_entity.type
_entity.pdbx_description
1 polymer ?
#
loop_
_entity_poly.entity_id
_entity_poly.type
_entity_poly.pdbx_seq_one_letter_code
_entity_poly.pdbx_strand_id
1 'polypeptide(L)' 'MLWGTFSWAALGPVVVVEQTMKAANYLNIIADQLHPYMAFVFSTGNGIFQQDNAPCHKARIVLEWFEKHTDEFHLMS' A
#
# COMPACT_ATOMS: atom_id res chain seq x y z
N MET A 1 -13.29 6.82 8.16
CA MET A 1 -12.03 6.16 8.58
C MET A 1 -10.88 6.81 7.82
N LEU A 2 -9.65 6.80 8.33
CA LEU A 2 -8.48 7.29 7.58
C LEU A 2 -7.57 6.12 7.27
N TRP A 3 -7.00 6.11 6.06
CA TRP A 3 -5.83 5.29 5.74
C TRP A 3 -4.63 6.24 5.62
N GLY A 4 -3.48 5.83 6.12
CA GLY A 4 -2.26 6.62 5.99
C GLY A 4 -1.03 5.74 6.03
N THR A 5 0.05 6.27 5.47
CA THR A 5 1.37 5.63 5.51
C THR A 5 2.44 6.67 5.84
N PHE A 6 3.56 6.24 6.40
CA PHE A 6 4.73 7.08 6.65
C PHE A 6 5.98 6.21 6.67
N SER A 7 7.12 6.86 6.54
CA SER A 7 8.42 6.20 6.65
C SER A 7 9.35 7.04 7.52
N TRP A 8 10.58 6.56 7.73
CA TRP A 8 11.63 7.35 8.37
C TRP A 8 11.94 8.65 7.59
N ALA A 9 11.77 8.62 6.26
CA ALA A 9 12.18 9.70 5.37
C ALA A 9 11.11 10.80 5.23
N ALA A 10 9.83 10.43 5.26
CA ALA A 10 8.73 11.37 5.06
C ALA A 10 7.39 10.83 5.59
N LEU A 11 6.46 11.76 5.84
CA LEU A 11 5.04 11.43 5.93
C LEU A 11 4.52 11.09 4.54
N GLY A 12 3.76 10.01 4.44
CA GLY A 12 3.09 9.60 3.22
C GLY A 12 1.66 10.14 3.12
N PRO A 13 0.93 9.73 2.08
CA PRO A 13 -0.45 10.15 1.87
C PRO A 13 -1.37 9.77 3.03
N VAL A 14 -2.36 10.63 3.28
CA VAL A 14 -3.52 10.36 4.15
C VAL A 14 -4.77 10.43 3.31
N VAL A 15 -5.55 9.36 3.32
CA VAL A 15 -6.73 9.17 2.48
C VAL A 15 -7.96 9.03 3.36
N VAL A 16 -9.00 9.81 3.05
CA VAL A 16 -10.31 9.65 3.66
C VAL A 16 -10.99 8.41 3.09
N VAL A 17 -11.35 7.48 3.97
CA VAL A 17 -12.13 6.29 3.63
C VAL A 17 -13.55 6.50 4.14
N GLU A 18 -14.45 6.83 3.20
CA GLU A 18 -15.84 7.21 3.48
C GLU A 18 -16.69 6.05 4.01
N GLN A 19 -16.34 4.80 3.63
CA GLN A 19 -17.09 3.60 3.98
C GLN A 19 -16.20 2.56 4.67
N THR A 20 -16.76 1.41 5.02
CA THR A 20 -15.98 0.24 5.47
C THR A 20 -14.99 -0.16 4.38
N MET A 21 -13.72 -0.33 4.76
CA MET A 21 -12.67 -0.73 3.83
C MET A 21 -12.89 -2.14 3.30
N LYS A 22 -13.15 -2.24 2.00
CA LYS A 22 -13.18 -3.51 1.27
C LYS A 22 -11.86 -3.69 0.53
N ALA A 23 -11.58 -4.93 0.11
CA ALA A 23 -10.38 -5.26 -0.65
C ALA A 23 -10.18 -4.38 -1.90
N ALA A 24 -11.25 -4.09 -2.65
CA ALA A 24 -11.18 -3.24 -3.84
C ALA A 24 -10.83 -1.78 -3.50
N ASN A 25 -11.40 -1.23 -2.42
CA ASN A 25 -11.05 0.12 -1.95
C ASN A 25 -9.59 0.17 -1.49
N TYR A 26 -9.13 -0.87 -0.79
CA TYR A 26 -7.74 -0.97 -0.37
C TYR A 26 -6.80 -1.03 -1.56
N LEU A 27 -7.10 -1.88 -2.54
CA LEU A 27 -6.33 -2.00 -3.78
C LEU A 27 -6.20 -0.65 -4.50
N ASN A 28 -7.29 0.12 -4.61
CA ASN A 28 -7.23 1.45 -5.22
C ASN A 28 -6.29 2.39 -4.44
N ILE A 29 -6.32 2.35 -3.11
CA ILE A 29 -5.38 3.15 -2.29
C ILE A 29 -3.94 2.69 -2.52
N ILE A 30 -3.68 1.39 -2.61
CA ILE A 30 -2.34 0.86 -2.89
C ILE A 30 -1.85 1.33 -4.26
N ALA A 31 -2.65 1.16 -5.30
CA ALA A 31 -2.28 1.51 -6.66
C ALA A 31 -2.14 3.03 -6.87
N ASP A 32 -3.08 3.82 -6.35
CA ASP A 32 -3.17 5.24 -6.66
C ASP A 32 -2.38 6.13 -5.70
N GLN A 33 -2.10 5.66 -4.48
CA GLN A 33 -1.50 6.47 -3.41
C GLN A 33 -0.18 5.88 -2.92
N LEU A 34 -0.17 4.59 -2.53
CA LEU A 34 1.04 3.98 -2.00
C LEU A 34 2.11 3.82 -3.08
N HIS A 35 1.75 3.28 -4.24
CA HIS A 35 2.74 2.96 -5.28
C HIS A 35 3.52 4.19 -5.76
N PRO A 36 2.89 5.33 -6.14
CA PRO A 36 3.63 6.54 -6.48
C PRO A 36 4.49 7.06 -5.32
N TYR A 37 4.02 6.94 -4.07
CA TYR A 37 4.79 7.32 -2.89
C TYR A 37 6.03 6.44 -2.71
N MET A 38 5.91 5.11 -2.90
CA MET A 38 7.03 4.18 -2.82
C MET A 38 8.06 4.45 -3.92
N ALA A 39 7.62 4.67 -5.16
CA ALA A 39 8.51 5.02 -6.27
C ALA A 39 9.26 6.34 -6.03
N PHE A 40 8.61 7.31 -5.37
CA PHE A 40 9.22 8.60 -5.06
C PHE A 40 10.21 8.53 -3.89
N VAL A 41 9.83 7.91 -2.77
CA VAL A 41 10.62 7.88 -1.54
C VAL A 41 11.70 6.78 -1.56
N PHE A 42 11.42 5.65 -2.20
CA PHE A 42 12.29 4.47 -2.27
C PHE A 42 12.64 4.13 -3.73
N SER A 43 13.10 5.13 -4.48
CA SER A 43 13.34 5.05 -5.93
C SER A 43 14.36 3.99 -6.37
N THR A 44 15.12 3.40 -5.45
CA THR A 44 16.06 2.30 -5.70
C THR A 44 15.42 0.91 -5.59
N GLY A 45 14.10 0.83 -5.37
CA GLY A 45 13.37 -0.43 -5.28
C GLY A 45 13.58 -1.19 -3.97
N ASN A 46 14.19 -0.56 -2.97
CA ASN A 46 14.48 -1.15 -1.65
C ASN A 46 13.37 -0.87 -0.62
N GLY A 47 12.24 -0.32 -1.07
CA GLY A 47 11.12 -0.03 -0.21
C GLY A 47 10.50 -1.30 0.35
N ILE A 48 10.15 -1.29 1.63
CA ILE A 48 9.40 -2.35 2.28
C ILE A 48 8.10 -1.76 2.81
N PHE A 49 6.97 -2.29 2.35
CA PHE A 49 5.66 -1.90 2.83
C PHE A 49 5.17 -2.89 3.88
N GLN A 50 4.88 -2.39 5.09
CA GLN A 50 4.31 -3.18 6.18
C GLN A 50 2.83 -2.83 6.36
N GLN A 51 2.00 -3.86 6.50
CA GLN A 51 0.57 -3.75 6.79
C GLN A 51 0.15 -4.76 7.87
N ASP A 52 -1.02 -4.56 8.48
CA ASP A 52 -1.58 -5.54 9.41
C ASP A 52 -2.25 -6.72 8.69
N ASN A 53 -2.75 -7.68 9.46
CA ASN A 53 -3.37 -8.91 8.97
C ASN A 53 -4.89 -8.79 8.68
N ALA A 54 -5.42 -7.59 8.41
CA ALA A 54 -6.84 -7.43 8.13
C ALA A 54 -7.27 -8.25 6.89
N PRO A 55 -8.49 -8.84 6.86
CA PRO A 55 -8.93 -9.67 5.74
C PRO A 55 -8.89 -8.98 4.37
N CYS A 56 -9.10 -7.67 4.31
CA CYS A 56 -8.99 -6.90 3.06
C CYS A 56 -7.57 -6.86 2.51
N HIS A 57 -6.54 -6.85 3.35
CA HIS A 57 -5.13 -6.83 2.96
C HIS A 57 -4.65 -8.17 2.41
N LYS A 58 -5.28 -9.27 2.85
CA LYS A 58 -5.02 -10.65 2.38
C LYS A 58 -5.94 -11.10 1.25
N ALA A 59 -6.79 -10.22 0.73
CA ALA A 59 -7.65 -10.55 -0.38
C ALA A 59 -6.80 -10.86 -1.63
N ARG A 60 -7.21 -11.87 -2.41
CA ARG A 60 -6.47 -12.33 -3.60
C ARG A 60 -6.10 -11.18 -4.55
N ILE A 61 -7.03 -10.27 -4.82
CA ILE A 61 -6.81 -9.12 -5.72
C ILE A 61 -5.72 -8.15 -5.23
N VAL A 62 -5.51 -8.07 -3.91
CA VAL A 62 -4.48 -7.22 -3.30
C VAL A 62 -3.13 -7.92 -3.38
N LEU A 63 -3.08 -9.20 -3.05
CA LEU A 63 -1.86 -10.00 -3.11
C LEU A 63 -1.34 -10.15 -4.55
N GLU A 64 -2.21 -10.41 -5.53
CA GLU A 64 -1.85 -10.48 -6.95
C GLU A 64 -1.29 -9.14 -7.46
N TRP A 65 -1.79 -8.01 -6.93
CA TRP A 65 -1.24 -6.70 -7.27
C TRP A 65 0.18 -6.54 -6.73
N PHE A 66 0.44 -6.91 -5.46
CA PHE A 66 1.80 -6.84 -4.91
C PHE A 66 2.77 -7.81 -5.59
N GLU A 67 2.32 -9.02 -5.94
CA GLU A 67 3.13 -9.99 -6.67
C GLU A 67 3.59 -9.44 -8.03
N LYS A 68 2.68 -8.76 -8.75
CA LYS A 68 2.98 -8.12 -10.03
C LYS A 68 4.02 -6.99 -9.93
N HIS A 69 4.14 -6.33 -8.78
CA HIS A 69 5.02 -5.16 -8.56
C HIS A 69 6.14 -5.44 -7.55
N THR A 70 6.50 -6.72 -7.36
CA THR A 70 7.49 -7.15 -6.35
C THR A 70 8.92 -6.66 -6.64
N ASP A 71 9.20 -6.30 -7.88
CA ASP A 71 10.46 -5.71 -8.33
C ASP A 71 10.56 -4.20 -8.02
N GLU A 72 9.44 -3.54 -7.76
CA GLU A 72 9.38 -2.11 -7.42
C GLU A 72 9.52 -1.87 -5.91
N PHE A 73 8.91 -2.73 -5.09
CA PHE A 73 9.07 -2.74 -3.64
C PHE A 73 8.51 -4.05 -3.04
N HIS A 74 8.90 -4.36 -1.80
CA HIS A 74 8.50 -5.61 -1.16
C HIS A 74 7.36 -5.41 -0.16
N LEU A 75 6.40 -6.33 -0.18
CA LEU A 75 5.37 -6.45 0.85
C LEU A 75 5.89 -7.30 2.04
N MET A 76 5.74 -6.79 3.26
CA MET A 76 5.95 -7.52 4.50
C MET A 76 4.61 -7.68 5.23
N SER A 77 4.08 -8.91 5.28
CA SER A 77 2.80 -9.26 5.93
C SER A 77 2.97 -10.06 7.20
#